data_AF-A0A7W9IFN6-F1
#
_entry.id   AF-A0A7W9IFN6-F1
#
_cell.length_a   1.000
_cell.length_b   1.000
_cell.length_c   1.000
_cell.angle_alpha   90.00
_cell.angle_beta   90.00
_cell.angle_gamma   90.00
#
_symmetry.space_group_name_H-M   'P 1'
#
loop_
_entity.id
_entity.type
_entity.pdbx_description
1 polymer ?
#
loop_
_entity_poly.entity_id
_entity_poly.type
_entity_poly.pdbx_seq_one_letter_code
_entity_poly.pdbx_strand_id
1 'polypeptide(L)'
;MTGTILQRVRTGRGGCDITREEAARRDVDVTVIVPVHNCRSYLDRCLTSLLVQRVALEIVVVDDGSTDGGADLLDLYASYHRGVVRVIRQEASGGAGRPRNVGLAHARGRYVFFCDADDYLGPEALERMLAMADRNGSDIVLGKIVGHDRRAPVSMFRENAERVPLGDSAVYNSLSCFKLFRREMLERYGIRFDETLLVGEDLVFTAHAYCHAEVISVVADYDCYHLVDRPDGTSIMQRPGSRDPVAWLRMIRRPIEIVLAHVCPGDLRDHLLRRHFRLDAFGNLGRPFLEAGEVERKEIVAEVADMCERWLTDGVRARLPAIDRSRIAALEDIDRLVRLAHIESAVIRRELTGLRWDAQGRLVVSGRVALEVPEQYGRPEIPGGTPVLVLRRRHDGLGAQREAVVPVTGGCAEFTGIVDACRLPPGVWDVHVRVDFEGVPRLARLGAGRDGRVAPPEPRVAGAVVALPYFTRPYGNLSVDVGGHVTAVPGCVRLACARWASGHRLVLDGEVTVCGEAVAASAVRHLVWRERESGRERRQPVTAGDGGTFTARQAMGRLSPGTWDAYLELDLGGPPARFRIEAAPEAITEPRTWWRGAVRWSVRPYATAGKGRLSTVVRTLGPRTFVRRMVR
;
A
#
# COMPACT_ATOMS: atom_id res chain seq x y z
N MET A 1 -17.43 -63.54 -32.44
CA MET A 1 -17.66 -63.92 -31.02
C MET A 1 -16.28 -64.12 -30.43
N THR A 2 -15.68 -63.16 -29.74
CA THR A 2 -15.99 -62.72 -28.38
C THR A 2 -15.71 -61.22 -28.25
N GLY A 3 -16.73 -60.42 -27.96
CA GLY A 3 -16.59 -59.00 -27.65
C GLY A 3 -16.19 -58.82 -26.18
N THR A 4 -15.07 -58.16 -25.93
CA THR A 4 -14.67 -57.72 -24.60
C THR A 4 -15.60 -56.61 -24.14
N ILE A 5 -16.50 -56.92 -23.21
CA ILE A 5 -17.43 -55.97 -22.60
C ILE A 5 -16.62 -55.01 -21.72
N LEU A 6 -16.43 -53.77 -22.18
CA LEU A 6 -15.96 -52.65 -21.36
C LEU A 6 -17.05 -52.32 -20.33
N GLN A 7 -16.82 -52.69 -19.07
CA GLN A 7 -17.72 -52.34 -17.96
C GLN A 7 -17.71 -50.82 -17.71
N ARG A 8 -18.82 -50.15 -18.04
CA ARG A 8 -19.11 -48.74 -17.68
C ARG A 8 -19.59 -48.66 -16.24
N VAL A 9 -19.16 -47.64 -15.49
CA VAL A 9 -19.57 -47.40 -14.10
C VAL A 9 -20.33 -46.06 -14.02
N ARG A 10 -21.51 -46.06 -13.41
CA ARG A 10 -22.31 -44.86 -13.13
C ARG A 10 -21.82 -44.22 -11.83
N THR A 11 -21.49 -42.92 -11.86
CA THR A 11 -21.38 -42.09 -10.66
C THR A 11 -22.57 -41.13 -10.56
N GLY A 12 -23.02 -40.86 -9.34
CA GLY A 12 -24.27 -40.14 -9.06
C GLY A 12 -24.21 -38.63 -9.32
N ARG A 13 -25.38 -38.10 -9.75
CA ARG A 13 -25.78 -36.71 -10.05
C ARG A 13 -24.97 -35.99 -11.16
N GLY A 14 -25.40 -36.26 -12.40
CA GLY A 14 -24.98 -35.56 -13.62
C GLY A 14 -24.33 -36.51 -14.62
N GLY A 15 -25.09 -37.43 -15.20
CA GLY A 15 -24.56 -38.53 -16.01
C GLY A 15 -23.91 -38.07 -17.32
N CYS A 16 -22.60 -38.28 -17.42
CA CYS A 16 -21.88 -38.46 -18.68
C CYS A 16 -21.12 -39.79 -18.56
N ASP A 17 -21.34 -40.71 -19.51
CA ASP A 17 -20.69 -42.03 -19.51
C ASP A 17 -19.19 -41.86 -19.83
N ILE A 18 -18.35 -41.92 -18.80
CA ILE A 18 -16.88 -41.89 -18.95
C ILE A 18 -16.29 -43.30 -18.86
N THR A 19 -15.20 -43.53 -19.58
CA THR A 19 -14.43 -44.79 -19.57
C THR A 19 -13.70 -45.00 -18.23
N ARG A 20 -13.29 -46.24 -17.91
CA ARG A 20 -12.50 -46.55 -16.70
C ARG A 20 -11.17 -45.77 -16.62
N GLU A 21 -10.57 -45.44 -17.76
CA GLU A 21 -9.36 -44.61 -17.83
C GLU A 21 -9.63 -43.13 -17.51
N GLU A 22 -10.78 -42.59 -17.94
CA GLU A 22 -11.22 -41.24 -17.58
C GLU A 22 -11.65 -41.13 -16.11
N ALA A 23 -12.23 -42.19 -15.55
CA ALA A 23 -12.53 -42.28 -14.12
C ALA A 23 -11.24 -42.38 -13.28
N ALA A 24 -10.24 -43.14 -13.71
CA ALA A 24 -8.93 -43.23 -13.05
C ALA A 24 -8.10 -41.92 -13.17
N ARG A 25 -8.28 -41.16 -14.27
CA ARG A 25 -7.71 -39.80 -14.43
C ARG A 25 -8.37 -38.76 -13.52
N ARG A 26 -9.58 -39.01 -13.01
CA ARG A 26 -10.29 -38.11 -12.08
C ARG A 26 -9.96 -38.35 -10.60
N ASP A 27 -9.08 -39.28 -10.28
CA ASP A 27 -8.74 -39.64 -8.88
C ASP A 27 -7.58 -38.81 -8.30
N VAL A 28 -6.91 -38.00 -9.12
CA VAL A 28 -5.82 -37.10 -8.70
C VAL A 28 -6.25 -35.66 -8.92
N ASP A 29 -6.21 -34.84 -7.87
CA ASP A 29 -6.52 -33.42 -7.94
C ASP A 29 -5.32 -32.62 -8.46
N VAL A 30 -4.14 -32.88 -7.89
CA VAL A 30 -2.92 -32.11 -8.19
C VAL A 30 -1.76 -33.06 -8.46
N THR A 31 -1.06 -32.86 -9.59
CA THR A 31 0.29 -33.40 -9.80
C THR A 31 1.32 -32.32 -9.47
N VAL A 32 2.20 -32.58 -8.51
CA VAL A 32 3.38 -31.75 -8.26
C VAL A 32 4.56 -32.30 -9.05
N ILE A 33 5.18 -31.48 -9.87
CA ILE A 33 6.34 -31.82 -10.69
C ILE A 33 7.58 -31.22 -10.04
N VAL A 34 8.56 -32.08 -9.74
CA VAL A 34 9.81 -31.70 -9.06
C VAL A 34 11.00 -32.00 -9.97
N PRO A 35 11.58 -31.01 -10.66
CA PRO A 35 12.84 -31.20 -11.38
C PRO A 35 14.00 -31.28 -10.38
N VAL A 36 14.87 -32.30 -10.51
CA VAL A 36 15.97 -32.54 -9.58
C VAL A 36 17.29 -32.65 -10.36
N HIS A 37 18.28 -31.86 -9.96
CA HIS A 37 19.66 -32.04 -10.38
C HIS A 37 20.59 -31.63 -9.23
N ASN A 38 21.31 -32.57 -8.64
CA ASN A 38 22.27 -32.33 -7.56
C ASN A 38 21.70 -31.49 -6.40
N CYS A 39 20.56 -31.95 -5.84
CA CYS A 39 19.83 -31.25 -4.76
C CYS A 39 19.69 -32.10 -3.49
N ARG A 40 20.51 -33.13 -3.29
CA ARG A 40 20.37 -34.12 -2.19
C ARG A 40 20.12 -33.48 -0.82
N SER A 41 20.83 -32.41 -0.49
CA SER A 41 20.71 -31.72 0.81
C SER A 41 19.35 -31.07 1.07
N TYR A 42 18.56 -30.84 0.03
CA TYR A 42 17.27 -30.13 0.12
C TYR A 42 16.06 -31.03 -0.13
N LEU A 43 16.27 -32.18 -0.81
CA LEU A 43 15.22 -33.09 -1.25
C LEU A 43 14.31 -33.57 -0.13
N ASP A 44 14.85 -33.90 1.05
CA ASP A 44 14.06 -34.43 2.17
C ASP A 44 12.99 -33.41 2.63
N ARG A 45 13.40 -32.15 2.80
CA ARG A 45 12.47 -31.05 3.17
C ARG A 45 11.45 -30.79 2.06
N CYS A 46 11.90 -30.78 0.79
CA CYS A 46 11.02 -30.58 -0.35
C CYS A 46 9.92 -31.66 -0.35
N LEU A 47 10.31 -32.94 -0.42
CA LEU A 47 9.38 -34.06 -0.54
C LEU A 47 8.48 -34.23 0.68
N THR A 48 9.00 -34.08 1.90
CA THR A 48 8.16 -34.14 3.11
C THR A 48 7.11 -33.03 3.15
N SER A 49 7.43 -31.82 2.67
CA SER A 49 6.45 -30.72 2.56
C SER A 49 5.32 -31.02 1.55
N LEU A 50 5.60 -31.80 0.51
CA LEU A 50 4.61 -32.23 -0.47
C LEU A 50 3.75 -33.38 0.08
N LEU A 51 4.35 -34.32 0.79
CA LEU A 51 3.65 -35.50 1.34
C LEU A 51 2.61 -35.15 2.42
N VAL A 52 2.73 -33.99 3.08
CA VAL A 52 1.77 -33.53 4.09
C VAL A 52 0.57 -32.78 3.51
N GLN A 53 0.54 -32.54 2.19
CA GLN A 53 -0.55 -31.80 1.54
C GLN A 53 -1.86 -32.59 1.58
N ARG A 54 -2.96 -31.91 1.88
CA ARG A 54 -4.29 -32.53 2.07
C ARG A 54 -5.15 -32.47 0.81
N VAL A 55 -4.63 -33.03 -0.27
CA VAL A 55 -5.33 -33.16 -1.57
C VAL A 55 -5.05 -34.54 -2.17
N ALA A 56 -5.86 -35.01 -3.12
CA ALA A 56 -5.51 -36.20 -3.88
C ALA A 56 -4.28 -35.91 -4.75
N LEU A 57 -3.12 -36.40 -4.33
CA LEU A 57 -1.81 -35.92 -4.78
C LEU A 57 -1.05 -36.99 -5.59
N GLU A 58 -0.42 -36.54 -6.68
CA GLU A 58 0.66 -37.25 -7.37
C GLU A 58 1.93 -36.39 -7.31
N ILE A 59 3.08 -36.98 -7.02
CA ILE A 59 4.38 -36.32 -7.05
C ILE A 59 5.22 -36.98 -8.14
N VAL A 60 5.52 -36.25 -9.20
CA VAL A 60 6.40 -36.69 -10.28
C VAL A 60 7.75 -36.01 -10.12
N VAL A 61 8.73 -36.77 -9.65
CA VAL A 61 10.11 -36.32 -9.54
C VAL A 61 10.86 -36.70 -10.81
N VAL A 62 11.51 -35.74 -11.44
CA VAL A 62 12.33 -35.97 -12.63
C VAL A 62 13.79 -35.66 -12.30
N ASP A 63 14.57 -36.71 -12.12
CA ASP A 63 16.01 -36.66 -11.90
C ASP A 63 16.75 -36.48 -13.23
N ASP A 64 17.33 -35.29 -13.38
CA ASP A 64 18.03 -34.80 -14.57
C ASP A 64 19.53 -35.13 -14.48
N GLY A 65 19.85 -36.40 -14.27
CA GLY A 65 21.21 -36.91 -14.22
C GLY A 65 22.02 -36.47 -13.00
N SER A 66 21.45 -36.56 -11.78
CA SER A 66 22.17 -36.24 -10.54
C SER A 66 23.33 -37.21 -10.26
N THR A 67 24.39 -36.69 -9.65
CA THR A 67 25.61 -37.43 -9.28
C THR A 67 26.01 -37.28 -7.80
N ASP A 68 25.19 -36.55 -7.02
CA ASP A 68 25.43 -36.24 -5.60
C ASP A 68 24.90 -37.31 -4.62
N GLY A 69 24.48 -38.48 -5.12
CA GLY A 69 23.83 -39.53 -4.33
C GLY A 69 22.36 -39.26 -4.00
N GLY A 70 21.76 -38.21 -4.58
CA GLY A 70 20.32 -37.93 -4.42
C GLY A 70 19.42 -39.03 -5.02
N ALA A 71 19.92 -39.75 -6.03
CA ALA A 71 19.20 -40.84 -6.68
C ALA A 71 18.76 -41.94 -5.70
N ASP A 72 19.63 -42.32 -4.75
CA ASP A 72 19.31 -43.35 -3.74
C ASP A 72 18.17 -42.89 -2.81
N LEU A 73 18.18 -41.61 -2.43
CA LEU A 73 17.12 -41.01 -1.61
C LEU A 73 15.79 -41.02 -2.37
N LEU A 74 15.81 -40.68 -3.66
CA LEU A 74 14.62 -40.74 -4.51
C LEU A 74 14.04 -42.15 -4.63
N ASP A 75 14.89 -43.18 -4.75
CA ASP A 75 14.45 -44.58 -4.75
C ASP A 75 13.79 -44.98 -3.43
N LEU A 76 14.33 -44.53 -2.29
CA LEU A 76 13.70 -44.73 -0.99
C LEU A 76 12.30 -44.10 -0.96
N TYR A 77 12.15 -42.83 -1.34
CA TYR A 77 10.83 -42.17 -1.37
C TYR A 77 9.84 -42.87 -2.30
N ALA A 78 10.25 -43.26 -3.51
CA ALA A 78 9.40 -44.00 -4.43
C ALA A 78 8.98 -45.37 -3.86
N SER A 79 9.87 -46.02 -3.10
CA SER A 79 9.61 -47.32 -2.49
C SER A 79 8.66 -47.26 -1.28
N TYR A 80 8.74 -46.21 -0.46
CA TYR A 80 7.91 -46.02 0.74
C TYR A 80 6.56 -45.37 0.43
N HIS A 81 6.49 -44.51 -0.59
CA HIS A 81 5.28 -43.78 -0.97
C HIS A 81 4.73 -44.25 -2.32
N ARG A 82 4.63 -45.58 -2.48
CA ARG A 82 4.12 -46.20 -3.73
C ARG A 82 2.73 -45.68 -4.05
N GLY A 83 2.53 -45.30 -5.30
CA GLY A 83 1.25 -44.75 -5.80
C GLY A 83 1.11 -43.24 -5.65
N VAL A 84 1.94 -42.59 -4.82
CA VAL A 84 1.99 -41.13 -4.66
C VAL A 84 3.24 -40.56 -5.33
N VAL A 85 4.42 -41.12 -5.04
CA VAL A 85 5.70 -40.65 -5.59
C VAL A 85 6.13 -41.52 -6.77
N ARG A 86 6.43 -40.87 -7.89
CA ARG A 86 7.00 -41.49 -9.09
C ARG A 86 8.29 -40.77 -9.47
N VAL A 87 9.37 -41.53 -9.62
CA VAL A 87 10.68 -41.03 -10.06
C VAL A 87 10.90 -41.39 -11.52
N ILE A 88 11.37 -40.42 -12.30
CA ILE A 88 11.73 -40.55 -13.70
C ILE A 88 13.16 -40.08 -13.85
N ARG A 89 13.98 -40.83 -14.57
CA ARG A 89 15.39 -40.50 -14.79
C ARG A 89 15.63 -40.18 -16.25
N GLN A 90 16.45 -39.16 -16.49
CA GLN A 90 16.92 -38.78 -17.80
C GLN A 90 18.40 -38.38 -17.75
N GLU A 91 19.02 -38.28 -18.92
CA GLU A 91 20.33 -37.66 -19.04
C GLU A 91 20.25 -36.16 -18.75
N ALA A 92 21.30 -35.62 -18.14
CA ALA A 92 21.35 -34.22 -17.71
C ALA A 92 21.10 -33.27 -18.89
N SER A 93 20.05 -32.46 -18.76
CA SER A 93 19.63 -31.49 -19.75
C SER A 93 20.30 -30.12 -19.58
N GLY A 94 20.83 -29.84 -18.39
CA GLY A 94 21.52 -28.59 -18.05
C GLY A 94 20.59 -27.47 -17.54
N GLY A 95 19.27 -27.68 -17.52
CA GLY A 95 18.29 -26.70 -17.06
C GLY A 95 16.99 -27.34 -16.56
N ALA A 96 16.07 -26.53 -16.03
CA ALA A 96 14.82 -27.06 -15.44
C ALA A 96 13.70 -27.31 -16.48
N GLY A 97 13.82 -26.78 -17.71
CA GLY A 97 12.77 -26.84 -18.72
C GLY A 97 12.41 -28.26 -19.16
N ARG A 98 13.40 -29.04 -19.60
CA ARG A 98 13.21 -30.43 -20.05
C ARG A 98 12.65 -31.33 -18.96
N PRO A 99 13.21 -31.41 -17.74
CA PRO A 99 12.63 -32.26 -16.69
C PRO A 99 11.20 -31.83 -16.31
N ARG A 100 10.87 -30.52 -16.34
CA ARG A 100 9.49 -30.06 -16.12
C ARG A 100 8.55 -30.50 -17.25
N ASN A 101 8.97 -30.46 -18.52
CA ASN A 101 8.18 -30.98 -19.65
C ASN A 101 7.97 -32.49 -19.57
N VAL A 102 8.99 -33.27 -19.20
CA VAL A 102 8.89 -34.72 -18.98
C VAL A 102 7.91 -35.02 -17.83
N GLY A 103 7.99 -34.27 -16.74
CA GLY A 103 7.04 -34.37 -15.64
C GLY A 103 5.61 -34.05 -16.08
N LEU A 104 5.42 -32.98 -16.85
CA LEU A 104 4.12 -32.55 -17.37
C LEU A 104 3.50 -33.59 -18.32
N ALA A 105 4.30 -34.23 -19.17
CA ALA A 105 3.85 -35.30 -20.05
C ALA A 105 3.36 -36.56 -19.30
N HIS A 106 3.72 -36.67 -18.02
CA HIS A 106 3.36 -37.80 -17.17
C HIS A 106 2.36 -37.45 -16.07
N ALA A 107 1.95 -36.18 -15.98
CA ALA A 107 1.03 -35.70 -14.96
C ALA A 107 -0.40 -36.20 -15.20
N ARG A 108 -1.06 -36.63 -14.13
CA ARG A 108 -2.44 -37.15 -14.18
C ARG A 108 -3.46 -36.19 -13.56
N GLY A 109 -3.03 -35.34 -12.62
CA GLY A 109 -3.88 -34.46 -11.84
C GLY A 109 -4.69 -33.48 -12.67
N ARG A 110 -5.88 -33.09 -12.20
CA ARG A 110 -6.68 -32.02 -12.85
C ARG A 110 -5.91 -30.70 -12.94
N TYR A 111 -5.06 -30.45 -11.94
CA TYR A 111 -4.13 -29.34 -11.90
C TYR A 111 -2.68 -29.83 -11.81
N VAL A 112 -1.74 -28.99 -12.25
CA VAL A 112 -0.30 -29.19 -12.08
C VAL A 112 0.31 -28.05 -11.28
N PHE A 113 1.31 -28.37 -10.48
CA PHE A 113 2.13 -27.41 -9.74
C PHE A 113 3.60 -27.75 -9.94
N PHE A 114 4.45 -26.75 -10.17
CA PHE A 114 5.90 -26.94 -10.28
C PHE A 114 6.58 -26.50 -8.98
N CYS A 115 7.37 -27.39 -8.38
CA CYS A 115 8.13 -27.11 -7.16
C CYS A 115 9.59 -27.45 -7.40
N ASP A 116 10.49 -26.48 -7.22
CA ASP A 116 11.92 -26.74 -7.33
C ASP A 116 12.42 -27.55 -6.12
N ALA A 117 13.43 -28.39 -6.34
CA ALA A 117 13.91 -29.37 -5.36
C ALA A 117 14.58 -28.75 -4.11
N ASP A 118 14.97 -27.47 -4.18
CA ASP A 118 15.52 -26.68 -3.07
C ASP A 118 14.46 -25.92 -2.26
N ASP A 119 13.26 -25.82 -2.81
CA ASP A 119 12.12 -25.12 -2.22
C ASP A 119 11.16 -26.09 -1.50
N TYR A 120 10.13 -25.54 -0.87
CA TYR A 120 9.10 -26.33 -0.20
C TYR A 120 7.76 -25.60 -0.13
N LEU A 121 6.67 -26.34 0.12
CA LEU A 121 5.33 -25.78 0.26
C LEU A 121 4.93 -25.60 1.73
N GLY A 122 4.07 -24.61 1.99
CA GLY A 122 3.34 -24.52 3.24
C GLY A 122 2.40 -25.73 3.40
N PRO A 123 2.18 -26.29 4.60
CA PRO A 123 1.39 -27.51 4.80
C PRO A 123 -0.04 -27.50 4.23
N GLU A 124 -0.68 -26.35 4.16
CA GLU A 124 -2.05 -26.18 3.64
C GLU A 124 -2.08 -25.56 2.23
N ALA A 125 -0.93 -25.40 1.57
CA ALA A 125 -0.81 -24.63 0.33
C ALA A 125 -1.70 -25.17 -0.78
N LEU A 126 -1.57 -26.46 -1.12
CA LEU A 126 -2.36 -27.06 -2.20
C LEU A 126 -3.84 -27.18 -1.83
N GLU A 127 -4.17 -27.45 -0.57
CA GLU A 127 -5.56 -27.49 -0.09
C GLU A 127 -6.25 -26.14 -0.34
N ARG A 128 -5.61 -25.04 0.08
CA ARG A 128 -6.15 -23.68 -0.08
C ARG A 128 -6.23 -23.25 -1.54
N MET A 129 -5.18 -23.54 -2.33
CA MET A 129 -5.14 -23.19 -3.76
C MET A 129 -6.17 -23.99 -4.56
N LEU A 130 -6.31 -25.29 -4.30
CA LEU A 130 -7.31 -26.14 -4.95
C LEU A 130 -8.73 -25.71 -4.55
N ALA A 131 -8.97 -25.42 -3.28
CA ALA A 131 -10.27 -24.92 -2.83
C ALA A 131 -10.63 -23.58 -3.51
N MET A 132 -9.65 -22.70 -3.74
CA MET A 132 -9.85 -21.48 -4.53
C MET A 132 -10.18 -21.80 -6.00
N ALA A 133 -9.48 -22.76 -6.59
CA ALA A 133 -9.70 -23.20 -7.97
C ALA A 133 -11.09 -23.79 -8.18
N ASP A 134 -11.52 -24.72 -7.31
CA ASP A 134 -12.82 -25.38 -7.41
C ASP A 134 -13.98 -24.40 -7.16
N ARG A 135 -13.82 -23.43 -6.24
CA ARG A 135 -14.84 -22.39 -6.01
C ARG A 135 -15.06 -21.50 -7.24
N ASN A 136 -13.99 -21.14 -7.95
CA ASN A 136 -14.04 -20.11 -8.99
C ASN A 136 -13.99 -20.64 -10.42
N GLY A 137 -13.64 -21.91 -10.58
CA GLY A 137 -13.30 -22.50 -11.87
C GLY A 137 -11.98 -21.99 -12.42
N SER A 138 -10.98 -21.71 -11.56
CA SER A 138 -9.72 -21.06 -11.94
C SER A 138 -8.87 -21.91 -12.89
N ASP A 139 -8.27 -21.26 -13.87
CA ASP A 139 -7.24 -21.84 -14.74
C ASP A 139 -5.84 -21.67 -14.14
N ILE A 140 -5.61 -20.56 -13.44
CA ILE A 140 -4.37 -20.26 -12.73
C ILE A 140 -4.70 -19.79 -11.31
N VAL A 141 -4.05 -20.39 -10.31
CA VAL A 141 -4.09 -19.89 -8.92
C VAL A 141 -2.67 -19.53 -8.49
N LEU A 142 -2.49 -18.27 -8.09
CA LEU A 142 -1.28 -17.79 -7.47
C LEU A 142 -1.37 -18.01 -5.96
N GLY A 143 -0.43 -18.77 -5.40
CA GLY A 143 -0.23 -18.86 -3.95
C GLY A 143 0.89 -17.92 -3.53
N LYS A 144 0.77 -17.28 -2.36
CA LYS A 144 1.79 -16.35 -1.87
C LYS A 144 3.15 -17.02 -1.78
N ILE A 145 4.13 -16.35 -2.37
CA ILE A 145 5.53 -16.75 -2.34
C ILE A 145 6.23 -15.97 -1.24
N VAL A 146 6.95 -16.67 -0.37
CA VAL A 146 7.83 -16.09 0.64
C VAL A 146 9.26 -16.50 0.34
N GLY A 147 10.17 -15.54 0.40
CA GLY A 147 11.59 -15.80 0.17
C GLY A 147 12.35 -15.91 1.48
N HIS A 148 13.22 -16.91 1.57
CA HIS A 148 14.19 -17.11 2.65
C HIS A 148 15.57 -16.75 2.10
N ASP A 149 16.10 -15.61 2.54
CA ASP A 149 17.33 -14.98 2.01
C ASP A 149 17.30 -14.67 0.50
N ARG A 150 16.09 -14.71 -0.09
CA ARG A 150 15.81 -14.43 -1.49
C ARG A 150 14.65 -13.46 -1.62
N ARG A 151 14.68 -12.60 -2.65
CA ARG A 151 13.59 -11.64 -2.90
C ARG A 151 12.37 -12.35 -3.49
N ALA A 152 11.20 -12.17 -2.87
CA ALA A 152 9.92 -12.67 -3.39
C ALA A 152 9.03 -11.56 -3.98
N PRO A 153 8.14 -11.87 -4.94
CA PRO A 153 7.11 -10.95 -5.41
C PRO A 153 6.12 -10.57 -4.29
N VAL A 154 5.70 -9.31 -4.23
CA VAL A 154 4.80 -8.80 -3.17
C VAL A 154 3.53 -8.15 -3.73
N SER A 155 3.60 -7.52 -4.91
CA SER A 155 2.55 -6.63 -5.40
C SER A 155 1.21 -7.32 -5.68
N MET A 156 1.22 -8.60 -6.04
CA MET A 156 0.02 -9.40 -6.27
C MET A 156 -0.52 -10.09 -5.01
N PHE A 157 0.24 -10.17 -3.91
CA PHE A 157 -0.12 -10.90 -2.69
C PHE A 157 -0.52 -9.97 -1.54
N ARG A 158 -1.26 -8.90 -1.86
CA ARG A 158 -1.76 -7.96 -0.84
C ARG A 158 -3.02 -8.47 -0.15
N GLU A 159 -3.88 -9.14 -0.90
CA GLU A 159 -5.15 -9.71 -0.44
C GLU A 159 -5.55 -10.89 -1.33
N ASN A 160 -6.43 -11.76 -0.82
CA ASN A 160 -7.04 -12.81 -1.62
C ASN A 160 -7.90 -12.19 -2.72
N ALA A 161 -7.92 -12.83 -3.88
CA ALA A 161 -8.79 -12.42 -4.96
C ALA A 161 -9.32 -13.63 -5.72
N GLU A 162 -10.65 -13.74 -5.81
CA GLU A 162 -11.32 -14.86 -6.46
C GLU A 162 -11.16 -14.81 -7.98
N ARG A 163 -11.29 -13.62 -8.57
CA ARG A 163 -11.15 -13.39 -10.01
C ARG A 163 -10.43 -12.07 -10.24
N VAL A 164 -9.26 -12.13 -10.86
CA VAL A 164 -8.43 -10.95 -11.11
C VAL A 164 -8.34 -10.70 -12.61
N PRO A 165 -8.65 -9.49 -13.12
CA PRO A 165 -8.44 -9.16 -14.51
C PRO A 165 -6.94 -9.09 -14.81
N LEU A 166 -6.51 -9.71 -15.90
CA LEU A 166 -5.11 -9.70 -16.30
C LEU A 166 -4.61 -8.28 -16.65
N GLY A 167 -5.46 -7.48 -17.34
CA GLY A 167 -5.13 -6.16 -17.86
C GLY A 167 -5.08 -5.01 -16.84
N ASP A 168 -5.60 -5.22 -15.62
CA ASP A 168 -5.65 -4.19 -14.57
C ASP A 168 -5.20 -4.75 -13.21
N SER A 169 -4.20 -5.62 -13.24
CA SER A 169 -3.65 -6.19 -12.01
C SER A 169 -2.15 -6.43 -12.08
N ALA A 170 -1.59 -6.74 -10.93
CA ALA A 170 -0.16 -7.00 -10.77
C ALA A 170 0.22 -8.48 -11.01
N VAL A 171 -0.75 -9.39 -11.27
CA VAL A 171 -0.49 -10.84 -11.33
C VAL A 171 0.53 -11.22 -12.41
N TYR A 172 0.49 -10.53 -13.55
CA TYR A 172 1.41 -10.75 -14.66
C TYR A 172 2.87 -10.40 -14.33
N ASN A 173 3.12 -9.61 -13.28
CA ASN A 173 4.49 -9.30 -12.84
C ASN A 173 5.19 -10.52 -12.21
N SER A 174 4.48 -11.59 -11.87
CA SER A 174 5.06 -12.87 -11.44
C SER A 174 4.94 -13.90 -12.57
N LEU A 175 6.03 -14.15 -13.29
CA LEU A 175 6.11 -15.19 -14.32
C LEU A 175 6.88 -16.44 -13.90
N SER A 176 7.13 -16.64 -12.61
CA SER A 176 7.61 -17.95 -12.15
C SER A 176 6.54 -19.03 -12.38
N CYS A 177 6.95 -20.28 -12.53
CA CYS A 177 6.02 -21.41 -12.66
C CYS A 177 5.46 -21.92 -11.31
N PHE A 178 5.76 -21.27 -10.19
CA PHE A 178 5.31 -21.66 -8.84
C PHE A 178 3.85 -21.29 -8.57
N LYS A 179 2.94 -21.88 -9.35
CA LYS A 179 1.49 -21.63 -9.35
C LYS A 179 0.76 -22.93 -9.63
N LEU A 180 -0.53 -22.97 -9.31
CA LEU A 180 -1.40 -24.07 -9.69
C LEU A 180 -1.99 -23.76 -11.08
N PHE A 181 -1.77 -24.63 -12.05
CA PHE A 181 -2.27 -24.48 -13.41
C PHE A 181 -3.24 -25.61 -13.77
N ARG A 182 -4.36 -25.29 -14.42
CA ARG A 182 -5.28 -26.30 -14.94
C ARG A 182 -4.58 -27.07 -16.06
N ARG A 183 -4.41 -28.40 -15.88
CA ARG A 183 -3.68 -29.23 -16.83
C ARG A 183 -4.29 -29.22 -18.22
N GLU A 184 -5.62 -29.30 -18.30
CA GLU A 184 -6.35 -29.28 -19.57
C GLU A 184 -6.08 -28.02 -20.38
N MET A 185 -5.94 -26.85 -19.74
CA MET A 185 -5.57 -25.60 -20.42
C MET A 185 -4.16 -25.72 -21.03
N LEU A 186 -3.20 -26.22 -20.26
CA LEU A 186 -1.82 -26.40 -20.73
C LEU A 186 -1.74 -27.39 -21.91
N GLU A 187 -2.54 -28.45 -21.89
CA GLU A 187 -2.61 -29.43 -22.98
C GLU A 187 -3.28 -28.84 -24.22
N ARG A 188 -4.44 -28.20 -24.05
CA ARG A 188 -5.24 -27.61 -25.13
C ARG A 188 -4.45 -26.61 -25.96
N TYR A 189 -3.64 -25.77 -25.32
CA TYR A 189 -2.86 -24.73 -25.99
C TYR A 189 -1.38 -25.11 -26.20
N GLY A 190 -1.00 -26.36 -25.92
CA GLY A 190 0.37 -26.84 -26.14
C GLY A 190 1.42 -26.07 -25.34
N ILE A 191 1.09 -25.60 -24.15
CA ILE A 191 1.97 -24.77 -23.32
C ILE A 191 3.07 -25.66 -22.72
N ARG A 192 4.33 -25.37 -23.07
CA ARG A 192 5.53 -26.12 -22.66
C ARG A 192 6.66 -25.16 -22.30
N PHE A 193 7.62 -25.64 -21.52
CA PHE A 193 8.87 -24.92 -21.26
C PHE A 193 9.75 -24.97 -22.51
N ASP A 194 10.39 -23.86 -22.85
CA ASP A 194 11.35 -23.80 -23.95
C ASP A 194 12.66 -24.48 -23.50
N GLU A 195 12.91 -25.69 -24.00
CA GLU A 195 14.08 -26.50 -23.61
C GLU A 195 15.41 -25.93 -24.15
N THR A 196 15.36 -24.95 -25.05
CA THR A 196 16.57 -24.27 -25.54
C THR A 196 17.07 -23.20 -24.57
N LEU A 197 16.27 -22.82 -23.56
CA LEU A 197 16.59 -21.82 -22.56
C LEU A 197 17.01 -22.48 -21.25
N LEU A 198 18.20 -22.12 -20.77
CA LEU A 198 18.67 -22.51 -19.42
C LEU A 198 18.18 -21.53 -18.33
N VAL A 199 17.85 -20.31 -18.74
CA VAL A 199 17.34 -19.23 -17.88
C VAL A 199 16.15 -18.59 -18.60
N GLY A 200 15.04 -18.43 -17.88
CA GLY A 200 13.84 -17.74 -18.38
C GLY A 200 12.84 -18.65 -19.10
N GLU A 201 13.05 -19.96 -19.07
CA GLU A 201 12.13 -20.96 -19.59
C GLU A 201 10.75 -20.89 -18.90
N ASP A 202 10.74 -20.55 -17.60
CA ASP A 202 9.54 -20.35 -16.81
C ASP A 202 8.79 -19.06 -17.16
N LEU A 203 9.53 -18.00 -17.54
CA LEU A 203 8.95 -16.75 -18.04
C LEU A 203 8.13 -16.99 -19.31
N VAL A 204 8.68 -17.77 -20.26
CA VAL A 204 8.01 -18.13 -21.51
C VAL A 204 6.76 -18.99 -21.23
N PHE A 205 6.92 -20.05 -20.44
CA PHE A 205 5.81 -20.93 -20.06
C PHE A 205 4.66 -20.16 -19.43
N THR A 206 4.96 -19.32 -18.43
CA THR A 206 3.94 -18.63 -17.65
C THR A 206 3.31 -17.48 -18.44
N ALA A 207 4.06 -16.77 -19.29
CA ALA A 207 3.50 -15.78 -20.20
C ALA A 207 2.50 -16.42 -21.17
N HIS A 208 2.83 -17.57 -21.75
CA HIS A 208 1.94 -18.32 -22.63
C HIS A 208 0.67 -18.79 -21.89
N ALA A 209 0.81 -19.32 -20.66
CA ALA A 209 -0.33 -19.69 -19.83
C ALA A 209 -1.27 -18.51 -19.53
N TYR A 210 -0.73 -17.33 -19.19
CA TYR A 210 -1.54 -16.14 -18.95
C TYR A 210 -2.31 -15.66 -20.18
N CYS A 211 -1.79 -15.86 -21.39
CA CYS A 211 -2.49 -15.48 -22.63
C CYS A 211 -3.79 -16.26 -22.85
N HIS A 212 -3.95 -17.41 -22.18
CA HIS A 212 -5.07 -18.33 -22.37
C HIS A 212 -5.93 -18.55 -21.12
N ALA A 213 -5.54 -18.01 -19.97
CA ALA A 213 -6.30 -18.16 -18.74
C ALA A 213 -7.56 -17.29 -18.76
N GLU A 214 -8.72 -17.91 -18.56
CA GLU A 214 -10.01 -17.20 -18.44
C GLU A 214 -10.23 -16.74 -16.99
N VAL A 215 -9.86 -17.57 -16.01
CA VAL A 215 -10.03 -17.27 -14.59
C VAL A 215 -8.69 -17.38 -13.85
N ILE A 216 -8.25 -16.26 -13.29
CA ILE A 216 -7.03 -16.14 -12.46
C ILE A 216 -7.44 -15.78 -11.03
N SER A 217 -6.94 -16.55 -10.06
CA SER A 217 -7.20 -16.31 -8.63
C SER A 217 -5.90 -16.14 -7.84
N VAL A 218 -6.01 -15.52 -6.66
CA VAL A 218 -4.89 -15.26 -5.76
C VAL A 218 -5.25 -15.70 -4.34
N VAL A 219 -4.36 -16.49 -3.73
CA VAL A 219 -4.31 -16.82 -2.30
C VAL A 219 -3.13 -16.07 -1.69
N ALA A 220 -3.41 -15.00 -0.94
CA ALA A 220 -2.44 -14.10 -0.34
C ALA A 220 -2.40 -14.18 1.20
N ASP A 221 -3.41 -14.80 1.83
CA ASP A 221 -3.54 -14.89 3.28
C ASP A 221 -2.75 -16.06 3.91
N TYR A 222 -2.03 -16.84 3.11
CA TYR A 222 -1.24 -17.98 3.55
C TYR A 222 0.05 -18.10 2.74
N ASP A 223 1.16 -18.38 3.41
CA ASP A 223 2.46 -18.59 2.78
C ASP A 223 2.47 -19.95 2.09
N CYS A 224 2.24 -19.95 0.78
CA CYS A 224 2.02 -21.18 0.01
C CYS A 224 3.34 -21.79 -0.46
N TYR A 225 4.28 -20.96 -0.92
CA TYR A 225 5.54 -21.40 -1.51
C TYR A 225 6.72 -20.72 -0.83
N HIS A 226 7.69 -21.50 -0.39
CA HIS A 226 8.90 -21.01 0.27
C HIS A 226 10.10 -21.14 -0.65
N LEU A 227 10.49 -20.00 -1.22
CA LEU A 227 11.62 -19.86 -2.13
C LEU A 227 12.92 -19.72 -1.33
N VAL A 228 13.84 -20.65 -1.49
CA VAL A 228 15.07 -20.74 -0.69
C VAL A 228 16.27 -20.30 -1.53
N ASP A 229 17.19 -19.58 -0.89
CA ASP A 229 18.53 -19.34 -1.43
C ASP A 229 19.45 -20.52 -1.08
N ARG A 230 20.29 -20.96 -2.03
CA ARG A 230 21.29 -22.01 -1.75
C ARG A 230 22.58 -21.34 -1.28
N PRO A 231 23.02 -21.54 -0.03
CA PRO A 231 24.23 -20.87 0.48
C PRO A 231 25.51 -21.28 -0.26
N ASP A 232 25.50 -22.42 -0.94
CA ASP A 232 26.61 -22.93 -1.76
C ASP A 232 26.70 -22.29 -3.16
N GLY A 233 25.73 -21.45 -3.55
CA GLY A 233 25.70 -20.76 -4.85
C GLY A 233 25.48 -21.69 -6.06
N THR A 234 25.07 -22.94 -5.85
CA THR A 234 24.99 -23.95 -6.91
C THR A 234 23.77 -23.78 -7.84
N SER A 235 22.77 -22.99 -7.43
CA SER A 235 21.58 -22.69 -8.24
C SER A 235 21.97 -22.01 -9.55
N ILE A 236 21.32 -22.38 -10.65
CA ILE A 236 21.57 -21.79 -11.98
C ILE A 236 21.46 -20.25 -11.93
N MET A 237 20.48 -19.73 -11.18
CA MET A 237 20.26 -18.28 -11.04
C MET A 237 21.26 -17.56 -10.12
N GLN A 238 22.15 -18.29 -9.46
CA GLN A 238 23.24 -17.76 -8.62
C GLN A 238 24.60 -17.85 -9.32
N ARG A 239 24.70 -18.59 -10.44
CA ARG A 239 25.96 -18.72 -11.19
C ARG A 239 26.34 -17.42 -11.90
N PRO A 240 27.64 -17.10 -12.05
CA PRO A 240 28.10 -15.98 -12.86
C PRO A 240 27.53 -16.05 -14.28
N GLY A 241 27.12 -14.90 -14.82
CA GLY A 241 26.54 -14.79 -16.18
C GLY A 241 25.06 -15.18 -16.30
N SER A 242 24.43 -15.75 -15.27
CA SER A 242 22.98 -16.07 -15.28
C SER A 242 22.07 -14.84 -15.41
N ARG A 243 22.62 -13.66 -15.13
CA ARG A 243 21.98 -12.34 -15.29
C ARG A 243 22.79 -11.43 -16.20
N ASP A 244 23.51 -12.01 -17.16
CA ASP A 244 24.15 -11.23 -18.22
C ASP A 244 23.10 -10.33 -18.92
N PRO A 245 23.28 -9.00 -18.95
CA PRO A 245 22.25 -8.08 -19.43
C PRO A 245 21.86 -8.33 -20.89
N VAL A 246 22.83 -8.62 -21.75
CA VAL A 246 22.60 -8.81 -23.19
C VAL A 246 21.89 -10.13 -23.45
N ALA A 247 22.33 -11.22 -22.81
CA ALA A 247 21.66 -12.51 -22.88
C ALA A 247 20.24 -12.44 -22.32
N TRP A 248 20.02 -11.69 -21.23
CA TRP A 248 18.69 -11.47 -20.66
C TRP A 248 17.76 -10.73 -21.63
N LEU A 249 18.24 -9.66 -22.26
CA LEU A 249 17.50 -8.91 -23.27
C LEU A 249 17.13 -9.79 -24.48
N ARG A 250 18.04 -10.67 -24.92
CA ARG A 250 17.76 -11.64 -25.99
C ARG A 250 16.72 -12.68 -25.57
N MET A 251 16.78 -13.17 -24.34
CA MET A 251 15.81 -14.12 -23.80
C MET A 251 14.40 -13.50 -23.72
N ILE A 252 14.26 -12.25 -23.26
CA ILE A 252 12.94 -11.64 -23.04
C ILE A 252 12.16 -11.36 -24.34
N ARG A 253 12.80 -11.48 -25.51
CA ARG A 253 12.13 -11.44 -26.81
C ARG A 253 11.10 -12.55 -26.94
N ARG A 254 11.39 -13.72 -26.37
CA ARG A 254 10.52 -14.92 -26.43
C ARG A 254 9.15 -14.72 -25.78
N PRO A 255 9.03 -14.26 -24.50
CA PRO A 255 7.72 -13.98 -23.93
C PRO A 255 7.00 -12.80 -24.62
N ILE A 256 7.71 -11.81 -25.18
CA ILE A 256 7.09 -10.75 -25.98
C ILE A 256 6.44 -11.32 -27.25
N GLU A 257 7.17 -12.17 -27.99
CA GLU A 257 6.67 -12.84 -29.19
C GLU A 257 5.43 -13.69 -28.90
N ILE A 258 5.42 -14.42 -27.78
CA ILE A 258 4.24 -15.16 -27.31
C ILE A 258 3.05 -14.22 -27.08
N VAL A 259 3.24 -13.12 -26.35
CA VAL A 259 2.14 -12.16 -26.11
C VAL A 259 1.60 -11.62 -27.44
N LEU A 260 2.47 -11.29 -28.39
CA LEU A 260 2.08 -10.78 -29.71
C LEU A 260 1.33 -11.81 -30.56
N ALA A 261 1.70 -13.09 -30.45
CA ALA A 261 1.06 -14.18 -31.17
C ALA A 261 -0.31 -14.55 -30.60
N HIS A 262 -0.52 -14.43 -29.28
CA HIS A 262 -1.70 -14.98 -28.60
C HIS A 262 -2.71 -13.95 -28.08
N VAL A 263 -2.33 -12.67 -27.93
CA VAL A 263 -3.24 -11.62 -27.42
C VAL A 263 -3.42 -10.59 -28.49
N CYS A 264 -4.62 -10.26 -28.97
CA CYS A 264 -4.84 -9.24 -30.02
C CYS A 264 -4.35 -7.82 -29.63
N PRO A 265 -4.06 -6.93 -30.61
CA PRO A 265 -3.73 -5.54 -30.32
C PRO A 265 -4.83 -4.86 -29.48
N GLY A 266 -4.43 -4.10 -28.45
CA GLY A 266 -5.35 -3.38 -27.56
C GLY A 266 -4.78 -3.23 -26.15
N ASP A 267 -5.60 -2.71 -25.23
CA ASP A 267 -5.19 -2.33 -23.88
C ASP A 267 -4.57 -3.49 -23.07
N LEU A 268 -5.10 -4.71 -23.23
CA LEU A 268 -4.55 -5.89 -22.57
C LEU A 268 -3.13 -6.18 -23.06
N ARG A 269 -2.92 -6.24 -24.38
CA ARG A 269 -1.59 -6.49 -24.97
C ARG A 269 -0.61 -5.40 -24.52
N ASP A 270 -1.01 -4.13 -24.56
CA ASP A 270 -0.15 -3.03 -24.13
C ASP A 270 0.22 -3.13 -22.64
N HIS A 271 -0.71 -3.55 -21.77
CA HIS A 271 -0.42 -3.78 -20.36
C HIS A 271 0.60 -4.90 -20.15
N LEU A 272 0.46 -6.02 -20.87
CA LEU A 272 1.41 -7.14 -20.82
C LEU A 272 2.79 -6.75 -21.32
N LEU A 273 2.87 -6.09 -22.48
CA LEU A 273 4.14 -5.61 -23.06
C LEU A 273 4.80 -4.55 -22.17
N ARG A 274 4.02 -3.66 -21.54
CA ARG A 274 4.53 -2.63 -20.63
C ARG A 274 5.28 -3.24 -19.45
N ARG A 275 4.90 -4.42 -18.94
CA ARG A 275 5.74 -5.13 -17.98
C ARG A 275 7.11 -5.38 -18.60
N HIS A 276 7.17 -6.02 -19.76
CA HIS A 276 8.44 -6.52 -20.33
C HIS A 276 9.40 -5.37 -20.62
N PHE A 277 8.87 -4.28 -21.16
CA PHE A 277 9.66 -3.06 -21.30
C PHE A 277 10.15 -2.52 -19.96
N ARG A 278 9.28 -2.40 -18.95
CA ARG A 278 9.65 -1.78 -17.67
C ARG A 278 10.60 -2.61 -16.82
N LEU A 279 10.29 -3.90 -16.63
CA LEU A 279 11.00 -4.76 -15.68
C LEU A 279 12.20 -5.45 -16.32
N ASP A 280 12.12 -5.78 -17.61
CA ASP A 280 13.13 -6.61 -18.26
C ASP A 280 14.02 -5.78 -19.20
N ALA A 281 13.45 -4.94 -20.08
CA ALA A 281 14.25 -4.12 -21.00
C ALA A 281 14.91 -2.92 -20.30
N PHE A 282 14.11 -1.96 -19.82
CA PHE A 282 14.59 -0.73 -19.19
C PHE A 282 15.22 -0.96 -17.82
N GLY A 283 14.92 -2.08 -17.17
CA GLY A 283 15.63 -2.51 -15.96
C GLY A 283 17.14 -2.70 -16.19
N ASN A 284 17.54 -3.11 -17.40
CA ASN A 284 18.94 -3.24 -17.79
C ASN A 284 19.63 -1.88 -18.08
N LEU A 285 18.86 -0.81 -18.26
CA LEU A 285 19.35 0.59 -18.34
C LEU A 285 19.43 1.26 -16.95
N GLY A 286 19.41 0.46 -15.88
CA GLY A 286 19.55 0.91 -14.49
C GLY A 286 20.89 0.49 -13.92
N ARG A 287 20.85 -0.22 -12.79
CA ARG A 287 22.05 -0.74 -12.11
C ARG A 287 22.97 -1.58 -13.02
N PRO A 288 22.47 -2.55 -13.83
CA PRO A 288 23.34 -3.32 -14.72
C PRO A 288 24.12 -2.43 -15.70
N PHE A 289 23.49 -1.35 -16.19
CA PHE A 289 24.13 -0.38 -17.06
C PHE A 289 25.31 0.36 -16.41
N LEU A 290 25.19 0.69 -15.11
CA LEU A 290 26.26 1.33 -14.36
C LEU A 290 27.44 0.39 -14.13
N GLU A 291 27.16 -0.90 -13.91
CA GLU A 291 28.16 -1.95 -13.70
C GLU A 291 28.84 -2.39 -15.00
N ALA A 292 28.17 -2.20 -16.14
CA ALA A 292 28.67 -2.55 -17.47
C ALA A 292 29.82 -1.66 -17.95
N GLY A 293 30.74 -2.26 -18.73
CA GLY A 293 31.78 -1.54 -19.46
C GLY A 293 31.26 -0.79 -20.69
N GLU A 294 32.09 0.03 -21.35
CA GLU A 294 31.65 0.86 -22.49
C GLU A 294 31.10 0.03 -23.66
N VAL A 295 31.75 -1.09 -24.00
CA VAL A 295 31.33 -1.99 -25.09
C VAL A 295 29.98 -2.63 -24.75
N GLU A 296 29.87 -3.19 -23.54
CA GLU A 296 28.64 -3.84 -23.07
C GLU A 296 27.47 -2.86 -22.98
N ARG A 297 27.69 -1.60 -22.56
CA ARG A 297 26.66 -0.55 -22.60
C ARG A 297 26.13 -0.32 -24.01
N LYS A 298 27.00 -0.30 -25.03
CA LYS A 298 26.57 -0.15 -26.43
C LYS A 298 25.71 -1.33 -26.88
N GLU A 299 26.05 -2.54 -26.47
CA GLU A 299 25.26 -3.74 -26.77
C GLU A 299 23.90 -3.74 -26.08
N ILE A 300 23.85 -3.38 -24.79
CA ILE A 300 22.59 -3.23 -24.03
C ILE A 300 21.67 -2.21 -24.73
N VAL A 301 22.22 -1.05 -25.11
CA VAL A 301 21.45 0.01 -25.79
C VAL A 301 20.94 -0.47 -27.14
N ALA A 302 21.77 -1.16 -27.92
CA ALA A 302 21.38 -1.69 -29.23
C ALA A 302 20.22 -2.69 -29.11
N GLU A 303 20.28 -3.63 -28.17
CA GLU A 303 19.19 -4.59 -27.94
C GLU A 303 17.91 -3.87 -27.48
N VAL A 304 18.00 -2.91 -26.55
CA VAL A 304 16.82 -2.16 -26.08
C VAL A 304 16.22 -1.30 -27.21
N ALA A 305 17.05 -0.67 -28.04
CA ALA A 305 16.60 0.15 -29.15
C ALA A 305 15.86 -0.67 -30.21
N ASP A 306 16.41 -1.82 -30.61
CA ASP A 306 15.78 -2.73 -31.55
C ASP A 306 14.47 -3.32 -30.99
N MET A 307 14.39 -3.62 -29.69
CA MET A 307 13.12 -3.98 -29.04
C MET A 307 12.08 -2.85 -29.09
N CYS A 308 12.52 -1.60 -28.86
CA CYS A 308 11.64 -0.44 -28.93
C CYS A 308 11.10 -0.23 -30.35
N GLU A 309 11.96 -0.30 -31.35
CA GLU A 309 11.59 -0.15 -32.76
C GLU A 309 10.55 -1.19 -33.19
N ARG A 310 10.72 -2.45 -32.78
CA ARG A 310 9.82 -3.54 -33.19
C ARG A 310 8.49 -3.57 -32.45
N TRP A 311 8.49 -3.26 -31.14
CA TRP A 311 7.38 -3.65 -30.27
C TRP A 311 6.86 -2.56 -29.32
N LEU A 312 7.51 -1.38 -29.25
CA LEU A 312 7.03 -0.30 -28.40
C LEU A 312 5.91 0.49 -29.09
N THR A 313 4.65 0.16 -28.78
CA THR A 313 3.48 0.90 -29.26
C THR A 313 3.28 2.21 -28.49
N ASP A 314 2.52 3.14 -29.05
CA ASP A 314 2.10 4.36 -28.33
C ASP A 314 1.29 4.05 -27.07
N GLY A 315 0.48 2.99 -27.11
CA GLY A 315 -0.27 2.52 -25.96
C GLY A 315 0.62 1.98 -24.84
N VAL A 316 1.70 1.27 -25.16
CA VAL A 316 2.73 0.89 -24.16
C VAL A 316 3.42 2.15 -23.63
N ARG A 317 3.86 3.05 -24.52
CA ARG A 317 4.57 4.29 -24.17
C ARG A 317 3.78 5.18 -23.21
N ALA A 318 2.47 5.31 -23.42
CA ALA A 318 1.57 6.07 -22.55
C ALA A 318 1.49 5.53 -21.12
N ARG A 319 1.76 4.23 -20.92
CA ARG A 319 1.71 3.51 -19.63
C ARG A 319 3.06 3.46 -18.91
N LEU A 320 4.13 3.97 -19.51
CA LEU A 320 5.46 3.99 -18.93
C LEU A 320 5.64 5.20 -17.98
N PRO A 321 6.38 5.04 -16.87
CA PRO A 321 6.75 6.16 -15.99
C PRO A 321 7.73 7.12 -16.68
N ALA A 322 7.92 8.30 -16.08
CA ALA A 322 8.78 9.36 -16.62
C ALA A 322 10.22 8.89 -16.90
N ILE A 323 10.83 8.11 -16.00
CA ILE A 323 12.20 7.58 -16.17
C ILE A 323 12.35 6.75 -17.46
N ASP A 324 11.38 5.88 -17.75
CA ASP A 324 11.44 5.01 -18.92
C ASP A 324 11.19 5.81 -20.22
N ARG A 325 10.34 6.84 -20.17
CA ARG A 325 10.19 7.78 -21.29
C ARG A 325 11.46 8.59 -21.55
N SER A 326 12.15 9.03 -20.49
CA SER A 326 13.46 9.69 -20.62
C SER A 326 14.51 8.74 -21.19
N ARG A 327 14.52 7.46 -20.80
CA ARG A 327 15.41 6.44 -21.37
C ARG A 327 15.20 6.26 -22.86
N ILE A 328 13.94 6.13 -23.30
CA ILE A 328 13.59 6.01 -24.72
C ILE A 328 14.12 7.22 -25.51
N ALA A 329 13.94 8.44 -24.99
CA ALA A 329 14.42 9.66 -25.61
C ALA A 329 15.96 9.83 -25.58
N ALA A 330 16.68 8.95 -24.88
CA ALA A 330 18.12 8.99 -24.70
C ALA A 330 18.83 7.74 -25.28
N LEU A 331 18.14 6.89 -26.06
CA LEU A 331 18.76 5.68 -26.62
C LEU A 331 19.98 5.96 -27.52
N GLU A 332 20.08 7.15 -28.10
CA GLU A 332 21.25 7.58 -28.88
C GLU A 332 22.31 8.33 -28.05
N ASP A 333 22.06 8.57 -26.76
CA ASP A 333 22.91 9.35 -25.83
C ASP A 333 23.26 8.50 -24.60
N ILE A 334 24.34 7.73 -24.71
CA ILE A 334 24.82 6.82 -23.65
C ILE A 334 25.15 7.58 -22.37
N ASP A 335 25.74 8.77 -22.46
CA ASP A 335 26.11 9.56 -21.28
C ASP A 335 24.86 10.00 -20.52
N ARG A 336 23.79 10.38 -21.22
CA ARG A 336 22.50 10.67 -20.61
C ARG A 336 21.86 9.43 -20.01
N LEU A 337 21.95 8.26 -20.64
CA LEU A 337 21.48 7.00 -20.04
C LEU A 337 22.23 6.65 -18.75
N VAL A 338 23.55 6.88 -18.70
CA VAL A 338 24.34 6.74 -17.47
C VAL A 338 23.82 7.69 -16.40
N ARG A 339 23.60 8.97 -16.71
CA ARG A 339 23.01 9.93 -15.75
C ARG A 339 21.61 9.50 -15.29
N LEU A 340 20.75 8.99 -16.18
CA LEU A 340 19.42 8.47 -15.82
C LEU A 340 19.50 7.25 -14.88
N ALA A 341 20.45 6.34 -15.11
CA ALA A 341 20.70 5.20 -14.22
C ALA A 341 21.20 5.65 -12.83
N HIS A 342 22.04 6.70 -12.79
CA HIS A 342 22.41 7.34 -11.53
C HIS A 342 21.22 8.00 -10.85
N ILE A 343 20.34 8.70 -11.59
CA ILE A 343 19.12 9.29 -11.03
C ILE A 343 18.21 8.21 -10.45
N GLU A 344 18.08 7.04 -11.07
CA GLU A 344 17.28 5.94 -10.52
C GLU A 344 17.86 5.39 -9.21
N SER A 345 19.19 5.23 -9.14
CA SER A 345 19.89 4.68 -7.97
C SER A 345 20.14 5.70 -6.85
N ALA A 346 20.08 7.00 -7.15
CA ALA A 346 20.41 8.06 -6.20
C ALA A 346 19.33 8.27 -5.13
N VAL A 347 19.77 8.66 -3.93
CA VAL A 347 18.89 9.11 -2.85
C VAL A 347 18.73 10.63 -2.93
N ILE A 348 17.50 11.12 -2.79
CA ILE A 348 17.25 12.55 -2.72
C ILE A 348 17.51 13.07 -1.30
N ARG A 349 18.66 13.71 -1.10
CA ARG A 349 18.97 14.44 0.13
C ARG A 349 18.19 15.74 0.13
N ARG A 350 17.60 16.03 1.28
CA ARG A 350 16.77 17.22 1.51
C ARG A 350 16.90 17.66 2.95
N GLU A 351 17.05 18.96 3.12
CA GLU A 351 17.20 19.61 4.42
C GLU A 351 16.27 20.82 4.48
N LEU A 352 15.46 20.89 5.53
CA LEU A 352 14.67 22.08 5.84
C LEU A 352 15.57 23.07 6.61
N THR A 353 15.80 24.25 6.04
CA THR A 353 16.67 25.29 6.63
C THR A 353 15.90 26.44 7.26
N GLY A 354 14.61 26.61 6.91
CA GLY A 354 13.79 27.67 7.46
C GLY A 354 12.30 27.34 7.41
N LEU A 355 11.59 27.72 8.47
CA LEU A 355 10.14 27.59 8.58
C LEU A 355 9.59 28.74 9.41
N ARG A 356 8.83 29.65 8.79
CA ARG A 356 8.31 30.85 9.47
C ARG A 356 7.09 31.41 8.76
N TRP A 357 6.34 32.29 9.41
CA TRP A 357 5.35 33.12 8.74
C TRP A 357 6.00 34.35 8.09
N ASP A 358 5.49 34.79 6.93
CA ASP A 358 5.79 36.12 6.39
C ASP A 358 4.86 37.19 6.99
N ALA A 359 5.08 38.45 6.59
CA ALA A 359 4.28 39.59 7.04
C ALA A 359 2.81 39.47 6.64
N GLN A 360 2.50 38.75 5.56
CA GLN A 360 1.15 38.52 5.05
C GLN A 360 0.48 37.27 5.67
N GLY A 361 1.20 36.51 6.49
CA GLY A 361 0.68 35.30 7.12
C GLY A 361 0.69 34.04 6.29
N ARG A 362 1.58 33.99 5.30
CA ARG A 362 1.86 32.79 4.52
C ARG A 362 3.08 32.08 5.10
N LEU A 363 3.07 30.76 5.04
CA LEU A 363 4.13 29.92 5.57
C LEU A 363 5.29 29.89 4.57
N VAL A 364 6.41 30.47 4.96
CA VAL A 364 7.68 30.42 4.23
C VAL A 364 8.40 29.15 4.61
N VAL A 365 8.70 28.32 3.61
CA VAL A 365 9.40 27.04 3.74
C VAL A 365 10.67 27.12 2.91
N SER A 366 11.83 27.10 3.57
CA SER A 366 13.14 27.18 2.93
C SER A 366 13.93 25.90 3.16
N GLY A 367 14.71 25.48 2.16
CA GLY A 367 15.48 24.26 2.26
C GLY A 367 16.52 24.08 1.16
N ARG A 368 17.18 22.94 1.20
CA ARG A 368 18.16 22.47 0.21
C ARG A 368 17.78 21.09 -0.27
N VAL A 369 18.12 20.76 -1.51
CA VAL A 369 17.84 19.46 -2.12
C VAL A 369 18.95 19.09 -3.09
N ALA A 370 19.38 17.84 -3.06
CA ALA A 370 20.39 17.32 -3.97
C ALA A 370 20.16 15.82 -4.20
N LEU A 371 20.70 15.30 -5.30
CA LEU A 371 20.87 13.86 -5.46
C LEU A 371 22.18 13.44 -4.83
N GLU A 372 22.11 12.44 -3.98
CA GLU A 372 23.27 11.69 -3.50
C GLU A 372 23.39 10.42 -4.33
N VAL A 373 24.41 10.38 -5.17
CA VAL A 373 24.75 9.23 -6.00
C VAL A 373 25.68 8.29 -5.20
N PRO A 374 25.47 6.95 -5.23
CA PRO A 374 26.37 6.01 -4.59
C PRO A 374 27.82 6.14 -5.08
N GLU A 375 28.79 6.22 -4.16
CA GLU A 375 30.21 6.42 -4.50
C GLU A 375 30.76 5.34 -5.44
N GLN A 376 30.27 4.10 -5.30
CA GLN A 376 30.71 2.94 -6.09
C GLN A 376 30.49 3.08 -7.61
N TYR A 377 29.63 4.00 -8.05
CA TYR A 377 29.37 4.24 -9.48
C TYR A 377 30.01 5.54 -9.99
N GLY A 378 30.77 6.25 -9.14
CA GLY A 378 31.24 7.60 -9.44
C GLY A 378 30.21 8.68 -9.13
N ARG A 379 30.66 9.94 -9.11
CA ARG A 379 29.84 11.12 -8.78
C ARG A 379 29.73 12.04 -9.99
N PRO A 380 28.91 11.69 -11.00
CA PRO A 380 28.65 12.61 -12.09
C PRO A 380 27.93 13.84 -11.57
N GLU A 381 28.17 14.98 -12.21
CA GLU A 381 27.36 16.17 -11.99
C GLU A 381 25.99 15.96 -12.67
N ILE A 382 24.92 15.99 -11.87
CA ILE A 382 23.55 15.86 -12.35
C ILE A 382 22.79 17.10 -11.89
N PRO A 383 22.71 18.15 -12.74
CA PRO A 383 22.04 19.38 -12.36
C PRO A 383 20.54 19.10 -12.19
N GLY A 384 20.01 19.46 -11.04
CA GLY A 384 18.56 19.46 -10.82
C GLY A 384 17.93 20.70 -11.43
N GLY A 385 16.73 20.52 -12.00
CA GLY A 385 15.87 21.63 -12.39
C GLY A 385 15.38 22.43 -11.18
N THR A 386 14.53 23.42 -11.44
CA THR A 386 13.95 24.24 -10.36
C THR A 386 13.06 23.38 -9.46
N PRO A 387 13.32 23.32 -8.14
CA PRO A 387 12.46 22.60 -7.21
C PRO A 387 11.03 23.18 -7.19
N VAL A 388 10.08 22.37 -6.75
CA VAL A 388 8.75 22.84 -6.33
C VAL A 388 8.37 22.20 -5.01
N LEU A 389 7.59 22.91 -4.20
CA LEU A 389 6.95 22.30 -3.05
C LEU A 389 5.66 21.61 -3.48
N VAL A 390 5.43 20.40 -2.98
CA VAL A 390 4.21 19.63 -3.22
C VAL A 390 3.57 19.31 -1.88
N LEU A 391 2.38 19.86 -1.64
CA LEU A 391 1.60 19.57 -0.45
C LEU A 391 0.57 18.50 -0.82
N ARG A 392 0.63 17.35 -0.13
CA ARG A 392 -0.28 16.22 -0.35
C ARG A 392 -1.23 16.09 0.83
N ARG A 393 -2.54 16.16 0.60
CA ARG A 393 -3.52 15.92 1.67
C ARG A 393 -3.51 14.42 2.03
N ARG A 394 -3.48 14.10 3.33
CA ARG A 394 -3.63 12.71 3.80
C ARG A 394 -5.02 12.20 3.44
N HIS A 395 -5.06 10.96 2.94
CA HIS A 395 -6.31 10.31 2.56
C HIS A 395 -7.17 10.07 3.80
N ASP A 396 -8.43 10.50 3.75
CA ASP A 396 -9.45 10.31 4.80
C ASP A 396 -10.43 9.18 4.47
N GLY A 397 -10.15 8.39 3.43
CA GLY A 397 -10.97 7.27 2.98
C GLY A 397 -12.02 7.63 1.93
N LEU A 398 -12.22 8.92 1.64
CA LEU A 398 -13.30 9.42 0.79
C LEU A 398 -12.80 10.46 -0.23
N GLY A 399 -12.41 10.00 -1.42
CA GLY A 399 -12.18 10.85 -2.59
C GLY A 399 -10.77 10.84 -3.15
N ALA A 400 -10.56 11.59 -4.24
CA ALA A 400 -9.26 11.66 -4.92
C ALA A 400 -8.19 12.34 -4.05
N GLN A 401 -6.96 11.82 -4.12
CA GLN A 401 -5.78 12.43 -3.50
C GLN A 401 -5.62 13.87 -4.01
N ARG A 402 -5.66 14.85 -3.10
CA ARG A 402 -5.47 16.27 -3.44
C ARG A 402 -4.01 16.67 -3.28
N GLU A 403 -3.49 17.35 -4.29
CA GLU A 403 -2.15 17.93 -4.28
C GLU A 403 -2.21 19.43 -4.57
N ALA A 404 -1.37 20.21 -3.89
CA ALA A 404 -1.11 21.60 -4.23
C ALA A 404 0.37 21.77 -4.54
N VAL A 405 0.68 22.31 -5.72
CA VAL A 405 2.05 22.60 -6.15
C VAL A 405 2.32 24.08 -5.91
N VAL A 406 3.38 24.37 -5.17
CA VAL A 406 3.79 25.72 -4.82
C VAL A 406 5.15 26.00 -5.47
N PRO A 407 5.24 27.00 -6.37
CA PRO A 407 6.51 27.38 -6.95
C PRO A 407 7.45 27.92 -5.87
N VAL A 408 8.75 27.76 -6.09
CA VAL A 408 9.79 28.27 -5.20
C VAL A 408 10.66 29.29 -5.93
N THR A 409 11.30 30.16 -5.17
CA THR A 409 12.45 30.94 -5.65
C THR A 409 13.75 30.20 -5.33
N GLY A 410 14.79 30.42 -6.13
CA GLY A 410 16.08 29.75 -5.97
C GLY A 410 16.19 28.45 -6.77
N GLY A 411 17.05 27.53 -6.30
CA GLY A 411 17.39 26.28 -6.98
C GLY A 411 17.63 25.13 -6.01
N CYS A 412 18.30 24.08 -6.46
CA CYS A 412 18.55 22.90 -5.63
C CYS A 412 19.41 23.22 -4.39
N ALA A 413 20.45 24.04 -4.54
CA ALA A 413 21.34 24.43 -3.45
C ALA A 413 20.63 25.18 -2.33
N GLU A 414 19.66 26.03 -2.68
CA GLU A 414 18.81 26.74 -1.74
C GLU A 414 17.51 27.16 -2.44
N PHE A 415 16.37 26.80 -1.85
CA PHE A 415 15.05 27.18 -2.34
C PHE A 415 14.19 27.78 -1.23
N THR A 416 13.23 28.61 -1.61
CA THR A 416 12.19 29.13 -0.71
C THR A 416 10.83 29.11 -1.39
N GLY A 417 9.88 28.40 -0.80
CA GLY A 417 8.47 28.40 -1.21
C GLY A 417 7.59 29.13 -0.21
N ILE A 418 6.51 29.74 -0.70
CA ILE A 418 5.55 30.49 0.12
C ILE A 418 4.18 29.82 -0.01
N VAL A 419 3.70 29.25 1.09
CA VAL A 419 2.44 28.49 1.15
C VAL A 419 1.37 29.33 1.85
N ASP A 420 0.26 29.61 1.16
CA ASP A 420 -0.93 30.17 1.81
C ASP A 420 -1.72 29.06 2.51
N ALA A 421 -1.24 28.66 3.69
CA ALA A 421 -1.74 27.51 4.43
C ALA A 421 -3.23 27.62 4.80
N CYS A 422 -3.70 28.82 5.13
CA CYS A 422 -5.10 29.03 5.52
C CYS A 422 -6.08 29.02 4.32
N ARG A 423 -5.59 29.07 3.08
CA ARG A 423 -6.40 28.87 1.87
C ARG A 423 -6.47 27.44 1.39
N LEU A 424 -5.67 26.54 1.97
CA LEU A 424 -5.77 25.12 1.67
C LEU A 424 -7.12 24.58 2.19
N PRO A 425 -7.74 23.62 1.49
CA PRO A 425 -8.87 22.90 2.04
C PRO A 425 -8.54 22.27 3.40
N PRO A 426 -9.51 22.17 4.33
CA PRO A 426 -9.29 21.55 5.63
C PRO A 426 -8.73 20.13 5.52
N GLY A 427 -7.83 19.78 6.44
CA GLY A 427 -7.19 18.47 6.52
C GLY A 427 -5.71 18.55 6.83
N VAL A 428 -5.06 17.39 6.87
CA VAL A 428 -3.61 17.29 7.14
C VAL A 428 -2.85 17.24 5.82
N TRP A 429 -1.93 18.19 5.63
CA TRP A 429 -1.13 18.33 4.41
C TRP A 429 0.33 17.99 4.67
N ASP A 430 0.80 16.97 3.97
CA ASP A 430 2.18 16.50 4.00
C ASP A 430 3.03 17.30 2.99
N VAL A 431 4.01 18.05 3.49
CA VAL A 431 4.93 18.85 2.67
C VAL A 431 6.05 18.00 2.07
N HIS A 432 6.22 18.11 0.76
CA HIS A 432 7.28 17.46 -0.01
C HIS A 432 8.04 18.49 -0.84
N VAL A 433 9.25 18.13 -1.24
CA VAL A 433 9.99 18.80 -2.31
C VAL A 433 10.04 17.87 -3.51
N ARG A 434 9.74 18.39 -4.70
CA ARG A 434 9.89 17.71 -5.98
C ARG A 434 10.93 18.44 -6.81
N VAL A 435 11.86 17.69 -7.40
CA VAL A 435 12.87 18.20 -8.32
C VAL A 435 12.88 17.32 -9.55
N ASP A 436 12.94 17.94 -10.72
CA ASP A 436 13.15 17.23 -11.98
C ASP A 436 14.65 17.09 -12.25
N PHE A 437 15.09 15.88 -12.60
CA PHE A 437 16.45 15.62 -13.05
C PHE A 437 16.36 14.92 -14.40
N GLU A 438 16.79 15.58 -15.49
CA GLU A 438 16.79 14.99 -16.84
C GLU A 438 15.40 14.47 -17.30
N GLY A 439 14.31 15.16 -16.90
CA GLY A 439 12.93 14.76 -17.19
C GLY A 439 12.36 13.73 -16.20
N VAL A 440 13.10 13.41 -15.14
CA VAL A 440 12.72 12.44 -14.11
C VAL A 440 12.36 13.17 -12.81
N PRO A 441 11.07 13.28 -12.47
CA PRO A 441 10.65 13.91 -11.23
C PRO A 441 10.96 13.01 -10.03
N ARG A 442 11.78 13.51 -9.11
CA ARG A 442 12.06 12.90 -7.81
C ARG A 442 11.33 13.67 -6.71
N LEU A 443 10.58 12.96 -5.88
CA LEU A 443 9.77 13.53 -4.80
C LEU A 443 10.27 13.02 -3.44
N ALA A 444 10.40 13.92 -2.46
CA ALA A 444 10.86 13.60 -1.11
C ALA A 444 10.01 14.29 -0.03
N ARG A 445 9.70 13.59 1.07
CA ARG A 445 9.15 14.24 2.28
C ARG A 445 10.19 15.17 2.88
N LEU A 446 9.77 16.40 3.18
CA LEU A 446 10.59 17.42 3.83
C LEU A 446 10.38 17.39 5.36
N GLY A 447 11.39 17.80 6.12
CA GLY A 447 11.31 18.01 7.58
C GLY A 447 12.13 17.03 8.43
N ALA A 448 12.22 15.76 8.05
CA ALA A 448 13.00 14.78 8.84
C ALA A 448 14.50 15.16 8.89
N GLY A 449 15.07 15.51 7.74
CA GLY A 449 16.34 16.24 7.67
C GLY A 449 16.06 17.74 7.76
N ARG A 450 16.55 18.39 8.81
CA ARG A 450 16.38 19.82 9.06
C ARG A 450 17.53 20.34 9.91
N ASP A 451 17.83 21.63 9.77
CA ASP A 451 18.72 22.33 10.69
C ASP A 451 18.11 22.28 12.11
N GLY A 452 18.96 22.03 13.12
CA GLY A 452 18.55 21.89 14.52
C GLY A 452 17.86 23.13 15.11
N ARG A 453 18.00 24.31 14.49
CA ARG A 453 17.32 25.55 14.89
C ARG A 453 15.89 25.66 14.35
N VAL A 454 15.50 24.83 13.39
CA VAL A 454 14.18 24.92 12.76
C VAL A 454 13.13 24.27 13.66
N ALA A 455 12.24 25.10 14.18
CA ALA A 455 11.04 24.70 14.91
C ALA A 455 9.77 25.06 14.10
N PRO A 456 8.65 24.36 14.32
CA PRO A 456 7.37 24.82 13.80
C PRO A 456 7.04 26.19 14.40
N PRO A 457 6.68 27.19 13.58
CA PRO A 457 6.21 28.47 14.10
C PRO A 457 4.88 28.29 14.84
N GLU A 458 4.55 29.25 15.69
CA GLU A 458 3.24 29.28 16.36
C GLU A 458 2.10 29.17 15.32
N PRO A 459 1.01 28.44 15.62
CA PRO A 459 -0.12 28.33 14.71
C PRO A 459 -0.71 29.69 14.36
N ARG A 460 -1.30 29.81 13.18
CA ARG A 460 -1.87 31.07 12.69
C ARG A 460 -3.33 30.92 12.34
N VAL A 461 -4.11 31.97 12.61
CA VAL A 461 -5.53 32.07 12.27
C VAL A 461 -5.68 33.06 11.12
N ALA A 462 -6.54 32.74 10.15
CA ALA A 462 -6.99 33.69 9.13
C ALA A 462 -8.50 33.52 8.95
N GLY A 463 -9.27 34.52 9.40
CA GLY A 463 -10.73 34.44 9.43
C GLY A 463 -11.22 33.33 10.36
N ALA A 464 -11.86 32.31 9.80
CA ALA A 464 -12.36 31.13 10.52
C ALA A 464 -11.53 29.87 10.26
N VAL A 465 -10.29 30.00 9.77
CA VAL A 465 -9.41 28.86 9.50
C VAL A 465 -8.14 28.98 10.31
N VAL A 466 -7.69 27.88 10.90
CA VAL A 466 -6.41 27.78 11.61
C VAL A 466 -5.45 26.85 10.87
N ALA A 467 -4.20 27.28 10.72
CA ALA A 467 -3.13 26.47 10.16
C ALA A 467 -2.06 26.19 11.22
N LEU A 468 -1.77 24.91 11.45
CA LEU A 468 -0.82 24.44 12.45
C LEU A 468 0.30 23.65 11.76
N PRO A 469 1.43 24.29 11.42
CA PRO A 469 2.64 23.58 11.02
C PRO A 469 3.15 22.73 12.19
N TYR A 470 3.53 21.48 11.93
CA TYR A 470 4.07 20.59 12.95
C TYR A 470 4.98 19.52 12.34
N PHE A 471 5.79 18.89 13.20
CA PHE A 471 6.58 17.72 12.84
C PHE A 471 5.90 16.43 13.30
N THR A 472 5.76 15.47 12.38
CA THR A 472 5.12 14.18 12.67
C THR A 472 5.94 13.35 13.65
N ARG A 473 5.29 12.53 14.48
CA ARG A 473 5.96 11.49 15.28
C ARG A 473 5.72 10.10 14.67
N PRO A 474 6.69 9.18 14.72
CA PRO A 474 8.08 9.37 15.18
C PRO A 474 9.02 9.98 14.12
N TYR A 475 8.57 10.13 12.87
CA TYR A 475 9.46 10.35 11.72
C TYR A 475 10.01 11.77 11.50
N GLY A 476 9.51 12.78 12.22
CA GLY A 476 10.00 14.16 12.13
C GLY A 476 9.69 14.92 10.83
N ASN A 477 8.81 14.40 9.95
CA ASN A 477 8.44 15.08 8.70
C ASN A 477 7.55 16.30 8.93
N LEU A 478 7.69 17.33 8.11
CA LEU A 478 6.87 18.54 8.13
C LEU A 478 5.48 18.27 7.56
N SER A 479 4.46 18.66 8.31
CA SER A 479 3.07 18.67 7.86
C SER A 479 2.38 19.94 8.34
N VAL A 480 1.27 20.30 7.71
CA VAL A 480 0.41 21.42 8.10
C VAL A 480 -0.98 20.88 8.34
N ASP A 481 -1.47 21.00 9.57
CA ASP A 481 -2.85 20.69 9.91
C ASP A 481 -3.69 21.94 9.69
N VAL A 482 -4.63 21.89 8.76
CA VAL A 482 -5.55 22.97 8.46
C VAL A 482 -6.89 22.62 9.09
N GLY A 483 -7.23 23.30 10.18
CA GLY A 483 -8.48 23.10 10.92
C GLY A 483 -8.38 22.30 12.21
N GLY A 484 -7.19 21.82 12.60
CA GLY A 484 -6.98 21.17 13.90
C GLY A 484 -7.50 19.73 13.99
N HIS A 485 -7.25 18.92 12.96
CA HIS A 485 -7.66 17.51 12.89
C HIS A 485 -6.84 16.60 13.81
N VAL A 486 -5.56 16.90 13.97
CA VAL A 486 -4.59 16.06 14.70
C VAL A 486 -3.75 16.86 15.69
N THR A 487 -3.63 18.17 15.48
CA THR A 487 -2.91 19.08 16.37
C THR A 487 -3.90 19.86 17.21
N ALA A 488 -3.69 19.89 18.53
CA ALA A 488 -4.52 20.68 19.44
C ALA A 488 -4.42 22.16 19.09
N VAL A 489 -5.57 22.82 18.92
CA VAL A 489 -5.64 24.24 18.62
C VAL A 489 -5.46 25.06 19.90
N PRO A 490 -4.43 25.92 20.03
CA PRO A 490 -4.30 26.82 21.17
C PRO A 490 -5.42 27.86 21.18
N GLY A 491 -6.10 28.03 22.31
CA GLY A 491 -7.14 29.04 22.46
C GLY A 491 -7.62 29.19 23.89
N CYS A 492 -8.21 30.34 24.18
CA CYS A 492 -8.71 30.73 25.49
C CYS A 492 -10.09 31.37 25.33
N VAL A 493 -11.01 31.04 26.24
CA VAL A 493 -12.34 31.65 26.30
C VAL A 493 -12.53 32.18 27.70
N ARG A 494 -12.75 33.48 27.84
CA ARG A 494 -12.93 34.15 29.12
C ARG A 494 -14.34 34.73 29.23
N LEU A 495 -14.97 34.49 30.37
CA LEU A 495 -16.25 35.07 30.72
C LEU A 495 -16.02 36.49 31.24
N ALA A 496 -16.64 37.47 30.59
CA ALA A 496 -16.66 38.85 31.06
C ALA A 496 -17.74 39.04 32.13
N CYS A 497 -18.97 38.55 31.87
CA CYS A 497 -20.01 38.49 32.88
C CYS A 497 -21.05 37.39 32.58
N ALA A 498 -21.63 36.84 33.64
CA ALA A 498 -22.83 36.03 33.59
C ALA A 498 -23.96 36.75 34.35
N ARG A 499 -25.15 36.84 33.76
CA ARG A 499 -26.29 37.53 34.35
C ARG A 499 -27.61 36.83 34.06
N TRP A 500 -28.57 37.00 34.95
CA TRP A 500 -29.92 36.51 34.77
C TRP A 500 -30.77 37.43 33.91
N ALA A 501 -31.43 36.87 32.90
CA ALA A 501 -32.46 37.55 32.12
C ALA A 501 -33.87 37.01 32.47
N SER A 502 -34.89 37.58 31.82
CA SER A 502 -36.28 37.11 31.93
C SER A 502 -36.40 35.63 31.52
N GLY A 503 -37.39 34.94 32.10
CA GLY A 503 -37.64 33.52 31.80
C GLY A 503 -36.54 32.55 32.25
N HIS A 504 -35.81 32.88 33.33
CA HIS A 504 -34.74 32.04 33.92
C HIS A 504 -33.63 31.66 32.93
N ARG A 505 -33.32 32.59 32.02
CA ARG A 505 -32.21 32.47 31.08
C ARG A 505 -30.93 33.02 31.71
N LEU A 506 -29.85 32.26 31.59
CA LEU A 506 -28.51 32.71 31.91
C LEU A 506 -27.89 33.29 30.63
N VAL A 507 -27.53 34.57 30.70
CA VAL A 507 -26.81 35.27 29.62
C VAL A 507 -25.33 35.26 29.99
N LEU A 508 -24.49 34.79 29.08
CA LEU A 508 -23.04 34.76 29.21
C LEU A 508 -22.46 35.69 28.17
N ASP A 509 -21.79 36.73 28.62
CA ASP A 509 -21.04 37.65 27.78
C ASP A 509 -19.54 37.38 28.02
N GLY A 510 -18.76 37.21 26.96
CA GLY A 510 -17.35 36.84 27.07
C GLY A 510 -16.55 37.08 25.79
N GLU A 511 -15.29 36.66 25.82
CA GLU A 511 -14.32 36.83 24.74
C GLU A 511 -13.62 35.51 24.44
N VAL A 512 -13.27 35.30 23.17
CA VAL A 512 -12.53 34.14 22.71
C VAL A 512 -11.35 34.56 21.83
N THR A 513 -10.19 34.00 22.16
CA THR A 513 -8.98 34.12 21.33
C THR A 513 -8.47 32.74 20.93
N VAL A 514 -7.98 32.64 19.69
CA VAL A 514 -7.37 31.44 19.13
C VAL A 514 -5.98 31.85 18.66
N CYS A 515 -4.95 31.14 19.10
CA CYS A 515 -3.54 31.49 18.83
C CYS A 515 -3.17 32.93 19.24
N GLY A 516 -3.83 33.47 20.28
CA GLY A 516 -3.61 34.83 20.78
C GLY A 516 -4.36 35.93 20.00
N GLU A 517 -5.07 35.58 18.93
CA GLU A 517 -5.82 36.53 18.09
C GLU A 517 -7.34 36.39 18.31
N ALA A 518 -8.07 37.49 18.11
CA ALA A 518 -9.52 37.46 18.09
C ALA A 518 -10.03 36.61 16.91
N VAL A 519 -10.97 35.69 17.18
CA VAL A 519 -11.54 34.84 16.13
C VAL A 519 -12.63 35.57 15.35
N ALA A 520 -12.80 35.25 14.07
CA ALA A 520 -13.90 35.79 13.28
C ALA A 520 -15.27 35.37 13.85
N ALA A 521 -16.25 36.28 13.79
CA ALA A 521 -17.60 36.03 14.27
C ALA A 521 -18.25 34.77 13.66
N SER A 522 -17.92 34.45 12.41
CA SER A 522 -18.40 33.26 11.70
C SER A 522 -17.88 31.93 12.28
N ALA A 523 -16.77 31.95 13.02
CA ALA A 523 -16.20 30.76 13.64
C ALA A 523 -16.93 30.35 14.91
N VAL A 524 -17.57 31.29 15.63
CA VAL A 524 -18.23 31.00 16.90
C VAL A 524 -19.61 30.37 16.63
N ARG A 525 -19.80 29.11 17.01
CA ARG A 525 -21.02 28.36 16.68
C ARG A 525 -21.97 28.24 17.87
N HIS A 526 -21.51 27.56 18.92
CA HIS A 526 -22.40 27.11 19.98
C HIS A 526 -21.81 27.27 21.38
N LEU A 527 -22.68 27.58 22.34
CA LEU A 527 -22.46 27.29 23.74
C LEU A 527 -22.89 25.85 23.98
N VAL A 528 -21.98 25.02 24.47
CA VAL A 528 -22.23 23.61 24.76
C VAL A 528 -22.15 23.39 26.27
N TRP A 529 -23.25 22.95 26.85
CA TRP A 529 -23.28 22.42 28.21
C TRP A 529 -23.17 20.90 28.15
N ARG A 530 -22.18 20.33 28.83
CA ARG A 530 -22.00 18.87 28.95
C ARG A 530 -22.16 18.43 30.40
N GLU A 531 -23.08 17.50 30.63
CA GLU A 531 -23.34 16.95 31.96
C GLU A 531 -22.24 15.94 32.34
N ARG A 532 -21.72 16.02 33.58
CA ARG A 532 -20.49 15.34 33.99
C ARG A 532 -20.59 13.82 34.06
N GLU A 533 -21.73 13.28 34.50
CA GLU A 533 -21.89 11.85 34.73
C GLU A 533 -22.37 11.11 33.48
N SER A 534 -23.43 11.62 32.85
CA SER A 534 -24.06 11.05 31.66
C SER A 534 -23.38 11.43 30.34
N GLY A 535 -22.53 12.47 30.34
CA GLY A 535 -21.93 13.02 29.13
C GLY A 535 -22.92 13.72 28.20
N ARG A 536 -24.19 13.89 28.59
CA ARG A 536 -25.24 14.45 27.74
C ARG A 536 -24.95 15.92 27.41
N GLU A 537 -25.17 16.30 26.15
CA GLU A 537 -24.90 17.66 25.66
C GLU A 537 -26.17 18.46 25.38
N ARG A 538 -26.07 19.78 25.59
CA ARG A 538 -27.05 20.78 25.18
C ARG A 538 -26.33 21.92 24.48
N ARG A 539 -26.71 22.19 23.23
CA ARG A 539 -26.14 23.23 22.38
C ARG A 539 -27.11 24.39 22.26
N GLN A 540 -26.59 25.61 22.28
CA GLN A 540 -27.34 26.83 21.96
C GLN A 540 -26.53 27.68 20.99
N PRO A 541 -27.17 28.34 20.00
CA PRO A 541 -26.49 29.30 19.15
C PRO A 541 -25.96 30.45 19.99
N VAL A 542 -24.84 31.01 19.54
CA VAL A 542 -24.16 32.15 20.16
C VAL A 542 -24.23 33.33 19.22
N THR A 543 -24.46 34.52 19.75
CA THR A 543 -24.31 35.76 19.00
C THR A 543 -22.86 36.20 19.14
N ALA A 544 -22.08 36.07 18.06
CA ALA A 544 -20.72 36.57 18.04
C ALA A 544 -20.71 38.07 17.70
N GLY A 545 -19.86 38.83 18.36
CA GLY A 545 -19.58 40.22 18.07
C GLY A 545 -18.17 40.41 17.51
N ASP A 546 -17.80 41.66 17.26
CA ASP A 546 -16.46 42.01 16.79
C ASP A 546 -15.41 41.72 17.87
N GLY A 547 -14.15 41.58 17.44
CA GLY A 547 -13.03 41.38 18.36
C GLY A 547 -13.06 40.07 19.16
N GLY A 548 -13.79 39.05 18.69
CA GLY A 548 -13.89 37.75 19.38
C GLY A 548 -14.83 37.77 20.58
N THR A 549 -15.68 38.80 20.71
CA THR A 549 -16.72 38.85 21.75
C THR A 549 -17.87 37.89 21.42
N PHE A 550 -18.55 37.41 22.44
CA PHE A 550 -19.73 36.56 22.25
C PHE A 550 -20.76 36.74 23.36
N THR A 551 -22.03 36.60 22.99
CA THR A 551 -23.18 36.54 23.90
C THR A 551 -23.95 35.24 23.68
N ALA A 552 -24.05 34.43 24.72
CA ALA A 552 -24.83 33.20 24.71
C ALA A 552 -26.02 33.30 25.68
N ARG A 553 -27.17 32.74 25.29
CA ARG A 553 -28.39 32.75 26.13
C ARG A 553 -28.89 31.32 26.36
N GLN A 554 -28.70 30.80 27.57
CA GLN A 554 -29.15 29.45 27.93
C GLN A 554 -30.41 29.51 28.80
N ALA A 555 -31.51 28.89 28.32
CA ALA A 555 -32.67 28.62 29.17
C ALA A 555 -32.32 27.49 30.16
N MET A 556 -32.07 27.82 31.43
CA MET A 556 -31.54 26.87 32.40
C MET A 556 -32.53 25.75 32.75
N GLY A 557 -33.84 26.00 32.62
CA GLY A 557 -34.89 24.98 32.81
C GLY A 557 -34.94 23.89 31.74
N ARG A 558 -34.07 23.94 30.70
CA ARG A 558 -33.91 22.88 29.69
C ARG A 558 -32.76 21.90 30.00
N LEU A 559 -31.94 22.21 31.00
CA LEU A 559 -30.94 21.29 31.52
C LEU A 559 -31.62 20.36 32.53
N SER A 560 -31.25 19.08 32.55
CA SER A 560 -31.71 18.18 33.63
C SER A 560 -30.95 18.48 34.92
N PRO A 561 -31.45 18.01 36.07
CA PRO A 561 -30.65 17.94 37.28
C PRO A 561 -29.30 17.26 37.01
N GLY A 562 -28.24 17.79 37.63
CA GLY A 562 -26.87 17.34 37.39
C GLY A 562 -25.86 18.48 37.45
N THR A 563 -24.59 18.15 37.21
CA THR A 563 -23.51 19.14 37.13
C THR A 563 -23.10 19.28 35.68
N TRP A 564 -23.16 20.51 35.16
CA TRP A 564 -22.91 20.81 33.77
C TRP A 564 -21.70 21.71 33.61
N ASP A 565 -20.84 21.36 32.66
CA ASP A 565 -19.65 22.10 32.30
C ASP A 565 -19.89 22.91 31.01
N ALA A 566 -19.46 24.17 30.99
CA ALA A 566 -19.64 25.05 29.84
C ALA A 566 -18.44 25.03 28.90
N TYR A 567 -18.72 24.98 27.61
CA TYR A 567 -17.77 25.07 26.52
C TYR A 567 -18.26 26.03 25.44
N LEU A 568 -17.33 26.72 24.80
CA LEU A 568 -17.57 27.39 23.53
C LEU A 568 -17.05 26.50 22.41
N GLU A 569 -17.91 26.22 21.43
CA GLU A 569 -17.59 25.42 20.25
C GLU A 569 -17.36 26.35 19.06
N LEU A 570 -16.19 26.21 18.43
CA LEU A 570 -15.77 26.95 17.25
C LEU A 570 -15.68 26.03 16.04
N ASP A 571 -15.99 26.59 14.87
CA ASP A 571 -15.71 26.01 13.57
C ASP A 571 -14.47 26.71 13.00
N LEU A 572 -13.35 26.00 13.01
CA LEU A 572 -12.04 26.51 12.57
C LEU A 572 -11.62 25.89 11.22
N GLY A 573 -12.61 25.42 10.45
CA GLY A 573 -12.43 24.74 9.17
C GLY A 573 -12.34 23.22 9.27
N GLY A 574 -11.94 22.68 10.42
CA GLY A 574 -11.87 21.23 10.67
C GLY A 574 -13.00 20.72 11.57
N PRO A 575 -12.76 19.64 12.35
CA PRO A 575 -13.69 19.18 13.37
C PRO A 575 -13.98 20.30 14.39
N PRO A 576 -15.19 20.37 14.98
CA PRO A 576 -15.54 21.40 15.94
C PRO A 576 -14.56 21.48 17.12
N ALA A 577 -13.90 22.62 17.29
CA ALA A 577 -12.95 22.86 18.37
C ALA A 577 -13.69 23.36 19.62
N ARG A 578 -13.43 22.76 20.78
CA ARG A 578 -14.17 23.06 22.03
C ARG A 578 -13.23 23.58 23.11
N PHE A 579 -13.53 24.79 23.58
CA PHE A 579 -12.76 25.46 24.61
C PHE A 579 -13.59 25.58 25.89
N ARG A 580 -12.99 25.30 27.04
CA ARG A 580 -13.63 25.54 28.34
C ARG A 580 -13.71 27.04 28.57
N ILE A 581 -14.86 27.50 29.09
CA ILE A 581 -15.02 28.91 29.46
C ILE A 581 -14.38 29.13 30.82
N GLU A 582 -13.34 29.95 30.87
CA GLU A 582 -12.70 30.44 32.09
C GLU A 582 -13.52 31.60 32.66
N ALA A 583 -13.72 31.62 33.96
CA ALA A 583 -14.56 32.57 34.67
C ALA A 583 -13.95 32.89 36.03
N ALA A 584 -13.81 34.18 36.31
CA ALA A 584 -13.50 34.65 37.66
C ALA A 584 -14.78 34.56 38.53
N PRO A 585 -14.67 34.30 39.85
CA PRO A 585 -15.84 34.26 40.74
C PRO A 585 -16.72 35.52 40.67
N GLU A 586 -16.11 36.69 40.47
CA GLU A 586 -16.77 37.99 40.42
C GLU A 586 -17.59 38.18 39.13
N ALA A 587 -17.22 37.46 38.05
CA ALA A 587 -17.94 37.48 36.79
C ALA A 587 -19.22 36.61 36.82
N ILE A 588 -19.47 35.87 37.91
CA ILE A 588 -20.54 34.89 37.99
C ILE A 588 -21.68 35.43 38.85
N THR A 589 -22.90 35.41 38.30
CA THR A 589 -24.11 35.79 39.04
C THR A 589 -24.47 34.79 40.15
N GLU A 590 -25.14 35.32 41.19
CA GLU A 590 -25.70 34.54 42.29
C GLU A 590 -26.67 33.42 41.82
N PRO A 591 -26.81 32.35 42.63
CA PRO A 591 -27.76 31.27 42.34
C PRO A 591 -29.19 31.78 42.18
N ARG A 592 -29.96 31.16 41.28
CA ARG A 592 -31.38 31.48 41.10
C ARG A 592 -32.24 30.26 41.40
N THR A 593 -33.32 30.50 42.14
CA THR A 593 -34.36 29.51 42.40
C THR A 593 -35.70 29.99 41.89
N TRP A 594 -36.52 29.07 41.38
CA TRP A 594 -37.87 29.36 40.92
C TRP A 594 -38.74 28.11 40.96
N TRP A 595 -40.06 28.27 40.78
CA TRP A 595 -41.02 27.18 40.72
C TRP A 595 -41.48 26.92 39.29
N ARG A 596 -41.62 25.65 38.93
CA ARG A 596 -42.24 25.20 37.67
C ARG A 596 -43.27 24.13 38.00
N GLY A 597 -44.53 24.54 38.11
CA GLY A 597 -45.55 23.74 38.77
C GLY A 597 -45.17 23.46 40.22
N ALA A 598 -45.33 22.22 40.69
CA ALA A 598 -44.99 21.81 42.05
C ALA A 598 -43.49 21.49 42.28
N VAL A 599 -42.62 21.72 41.30
CA VAL A 599 -41.19 21.42 41.39
C VAL A 599 -40.39 22.70 41.56
N ARG A 600 -39.59 22.77 42.64
CA ARG A 600 -38.64 23.86 42.88
C ARG A 600 -37.35 23.61 42.13
N TRP A 601 -36.96 24.52 41.24
CA TRP A 601 -35.70 24.50 40.52
C TRP A 601 -34.67 25.39 41.22
N SER A 602 -33.42 24.94 41.28
CA SER A 602 -32.29 25.69 41.80
C SER A 602 -31.11 25.51 40.86
N VAL A 603 -30.58 26.62 40.36
CA VAL A 603 -29.44 26.64 39.45
C VAL A 603 -28.36 27.53 40.03
N ARG A 604 -27.17 26.94 40.22
CA ARG A 604 -26.00 27.61 40.78
C ARG A 604 -24.86 27.56 39.77
N PRO A 605 -24.66 28.60 38.96
CA PRO A 605 -23.40 28.81 38.23
C PRO A 605 -22.24 29.01 39.21
N TYR A 606 -21.05 28.54 38.87
CA TYR A 606 -19.83 28.69 39.68
C TYR A 606 -18.57 28.44 38.83
N ALA A 607 -17.43 28.95 39.30
CA ALA A 607 -16.11 28.64 38.75
C ALA A 607 -15.52 27.44 39.50
N THR A 608 -14.95 26.46 38.80
CA THR A 608 -14.27 25.34 39.44
C THR A 608 -13.00 25.80 40.16
N ALA A 609 -12.71 25.21 41.32
CA ALA A 609 -11.45 25.43 42.02
C ALA A 609 -10.22 25.14 41.13
N GLY A 610 -9.18 25.96 41.26
CA GLY A 610 -7.94 25.86 40.49
C GLY A 610 -7.99 26.54 39.13
N LYS A 611 -8.66 25.93 38.14
CA LYS A 611 -8.64 26.42 36.74
C LYS A 611 -9.73 27.44 36.39
N GLY A 612 -10.57 27.82 37.35
CA GLY A 612 -11.62 28.83 37.17
C GLY A 612 -12.61 28.51 36.04
N ARG A 613 -12.98 27.25 35.80
CA ARG A 613 -13.84 26.90 34.65
C ARG A 613 -15.31 27.06 35.00
N LEU A 614 -16.09 27.68 34.13
CA LEU A 614 -17.52 27.87 34.30
C LEU A 614 -18.26 26.52 34.30
N SER A 615 -18.98 26.28 35.38
CA SER A 615 -19.85 25.12 35.58
C SER A 615 -21.16 25.57 36.22
N THR A 616 -22.18 24.72 36.20
CA THR A 616 -23.43 24.98 36.92
C THR A 616 -24.02 23.70 37.48
N VAL A 617 -24.56 23.80 38.70
CA VAL A 617 -25.31 22.71 39.32
C VAL A 617 -26.80 23.01 39.17
N VAL A 618 -27.53 22.09 38.56
CA VAL A 618 -28.99 22.14 38.45
C VAL A 618 -29.59 21.13 39.43
N ARG A 619 -30.47 21.60 40.30
CA ARG A 619 -31.20 20.76 41.28
C ARG A 619 -32.70 21.00 41.15
N THR A 620 -33.45 19.93 41.30
CA THR A 620 -34.91 19.98 41.42
C THR A 620 -35.34 19.37 42.74
N LEU A 621 -36.28 20.01 43.43
CA LEU A 621 -36.91 19.49 44.63
C LEU A 621 -38.40 19.29 44.37
N GLY A 622 -38.87 18.04 44.48
CA GLY A 622 -40.28 17.72 44.43
C GLY A 622 -41.00 18.01 45.76
N PRO A 623 -42.34 18.06 45.76
CA PRO A 623 -43.13 18.47 46.92
C PRO A 623 -42.91 17.57 48.15
N ARG A 624 -42.79 16.25 47.96
CA ARG A 624 -42.50 15.29 49.06
C ARG A 624 -41.13 15.52 49.73
N THR A 625 -40.11 15.86 48.94
CA THR A 625 -38.75 16.13 49.43
C THR A 625 -38.64 17.51 50.07
N PHE A 626 -39.45 18.48 49.61
CA PHE A 626 -39.49 19.83 50.15
C PHE A 626 -40.15 19.86 51.53
N VAL A 627 -41.29 19.17 51.70
CA VAL A 627 -41.96 19.02 53.01
C VAL A 627 -41.06 18.30 54.01
N ARG A 628 -40.37 17.22 53.62
CA ARG A 628 -39.39 16.54 54.50
C ARG A 628 -38.20 17.41 54.95
N ARG A 629 -37.86 18.47 54.19
CA ARG A 629 -36.76 19.39 54.51
C ARG A 629 -37.18 20.62 55.32
N MET A 630 -38.47 20.94 55.38
CA MET A 630 -39.01 22.00 56.26
C MET A 630 -39.45 21.46 57.63
N VAL A 631 -39.66 20.15 57.75
CA VAL A 631 -40.05 19.46 59.00
C VAL A 631 -38.83 18.95 59.78
N ARG A 632 -37.62 19.16 59.26
CA ARG A 632 -36.33 19.09 59.99
C ARG A 632 -35.81 20.51 60.12
#